data_AF-A0AAE9RZX7-F1
#
_entry.id   AF-A0AAE9RZX7-F1
#
_cell.length_a   1.000
_cell.length_b   1.000
_cell.length_c   1.000
_cell.angle_alpha   90.00
_cell.angle_beta   90.00
_cell.angle_gamma   90.00
#
_symmetry.space_group_name_H-M   'P 1'
#
loop_
_entity.id
_entity.type
_entity.pdbx_description
1 polymer ?
#
loop_
_entity_poly.entity_id
_entity_poly.type
_entity_poly.pdbx_seq_one_letter_code
_entity_poly.pdbx_strand_id
1 'polypeptide(L)' 'MQPIRVTYNQACELLSIKRNALRELTLNDPEFPKPYKAGPTRQAPVYFDYAQLVEWHNKQMQSLTILEA' A
#
# COMPACT_ATOMS: atom_id res chain seq x y z
N MET A 1 10.83 -10.77 -12.53
CA MET A 1 9.37 -10.94 -12.36
C MET A 1 8.94 -10.14 -11.14
N GLN A 2 7.92 -9.29 -11.26
CA GLN A 2 7.38 -8.55 -10.10
C GLN A 2 6.50 -9.49 -9.26
N PRO A 3 6.60 -9.47 -7.92
CA PRO A 3 5.78 -10.30 -7.06
C PRO A 3 4.32 -9.82 -7.10
N ILE A 4 3.37 -10.76 -7.20
CA ILE A 4 1.94 -10.44 -7.20
C ILE A 4 1.51 -9.89 -5.83
N ARG A 5 2.06 -10.46 -4.75
CA ARG A 5 1.82 -10.06 -3.37
C ARG A 5 3.08 -9.51 -2.73
N VAL A 6 2.94 -8.44 -1.97
CA VAL A 6 4.01 -7.87 -1.16
C VAL A 6 3.65 -7.94 0.31
N THR A 7 4.62 -8.24 1.16
CA THR A 7 4.44 -8.20 2.61
C THR A 7 4.32 -6.77 3.11
N TYR A 8 3.83 -6.61 4.33
CA TYR A 8 3.77 -5.30 4.98
C TYR A 8 5.11 -4.54 5.01
N ASN A 9 6.22 -5.26 5.25
CA ASN A 9 7.55 -4.64 5.25
C ASN A 9 7.96 -4.20 3.85
N GLN A 10 7.73 -5.04 2.85
CA GLN A 10 8.03 -4.69 1.46
C GLN A 10 7.20 -3.51 0.98
N ALA A 11 5.92 -3.40 1.37
CA ALA A 11 5.12 -2.22 1.08
C ALA A 11 5.69 -0.94 1.72
N CYS A 12 6.21 -1.04 2.95
CA CYS A 12 6.93 0.06 3.60
C CYS A 12 8.19 0.46 2.81
N GLU A 13 8.97 -0.50 2.34
CA GLU A 13 10.20 -0.27 1.55
C GLU A 13 9.88 0.37 0.18
N LEU A 14 8.85 -0.14 -0.52
CA LEU A 14 8.42 0.36 -1.83
C LEU A 14 7.95 1.82 -1.77
N LEU A 15 7.23 2.17 -0.70
CA LEU A 15 6.73 3.53 -0.47
C LEU A 15 7.74 4.40 0.30
N SER A 16 8.88 3.84 0.70
CA SER A 16 9.88 4.50 1.54
C SER A 16 9.32 5.13 2.83
N ILE A 17 8.36 4.45 3.48
CA ILE A 17 7.71 4.89 4.73
C ILE A 17 7.92 3.90 5.88
N LYS A 18 7.68 4.34 7.12
CA LYS A 18 7.71 3.46 8.30
C LYS A 18 6.38 2.73 8.47
N ARG A 19 6.40 1.61 9.22
CA ARG A 19 5.19 0.83 9.54
C ARG A 19 4.03 1.66 10.09
N ASN A 20 4.29 2.61 10.99
CA ASN A 20 3.22 3.41 11.57
C ASN A 20 2.54 4.29 10.51
N ALA A 21 3.34 4.92 9.65
CA ALA A 21 2.82 5.72 8.55
C ALA A 21 1.99 4.87 7.57
N LEU A 22 2.43 3.65 7.24
CA LEU A 22 1.64 2.74 6.40
C LEU A 22 0.30 2.37 7.06
N ARG A 23 0.29 2.19 8.39
CA ARG A 23 -0.94 1.91 9.14
C ARG A 23 -1.88 3.10 9.12
N GLU A 24 -1.37 4.30 9.38
CA GLU A 24 -2.15 5.54 9.33
C GLU A 24 -2.70 5.78 7.93
N LEU A 25 -1.89 5.55 6.89
CA LEU A 25 -2.31 5.66 5.49
C LEU A 25 -3.49 4.72 5.20
N THR A 26 -3.41 3.46 5.62
CA THR A 26 -4.48 2.47 5.42
C THR A 26 -5.78 2.85 6.16
N LEU A 27 -5.70 3.65 7.23
CA LEU A 27 -6.85 4.09 8.03
C LEU A 27 -7.46 5.40 7.53
N ASN A 28 -6.62 6.32 7.09
CA ASN A 28 -7.00 7.69 6.74
C ASN A 28 -7.35 7.83 5.24
N ASP A 29 -6.70 7.05 4.38
CA ASP A 29 -6.95 7.08 2.93
C ASP A 29 -7.87 5.91 2.53
N PRO A 30 -9.15 6.18 2.20
CA PRO A 30 -10.09 5.14 1.78
C PRO A 30 -9.78 4.56 0.39
N GLU A 31 -8.99 5.26 -0.44
CA GLU A 31 -8.54 4.78 -1.75
C GLU A 31 -7.30 3.89 -1.66
N PHE A 32 -6.63 3.88 -0.50
CA PHE A 32 -5.45 3.05 -0.30
C PHE A 32 -5.79 1.54 -0.38
N PRO A 33 -4.95 0.72 -1.03
CA PRO A 33 -5.21 -0.71 -1.18
C PRO A 33 -5.38 -1.43 0.16
N LYS A 34 -6.48 -2.16 0.29
CA LYS A 34 -6.79 -2.88 1.53
C LYS A 34 -5.87 -4.08 1.70
N PRO A 35 -5.17 -4.20 2.85
CA PRO A 35 -4.40 -5.39 3.14
C PRO A 35 -5.31 -6.60 3.37
N TYR A 36 -4.84 -7.79 2.99
CA TYR A 36 -5.48 -9.03 3.36
C TYR A 36 -4.58 -9.85 4.28
N LYS A 37 -5.20 -10.49 5.27
CA LYS A 37 -4.53 -11.31 6.28
C LYS A 37 -4.65 -12.78 5.88
N ALA A 38 -3.52 -13.49 5.79
CA ALA A 38 -3.50 -14.87 5.33
C ALA A 38 -3.88 -15.91 6.40
N GLY A 39 -4.44 -15.49 7.54
CA GLY A 39 -4.86 -16.38 8.60
C GLY A 39 -5.54 -15.68 9.78
N PRO A 40 -6.19 -16.44 10.68
CA PRO A 40 -6.95 -15.87 11.79
C PRO A 40 -6.07 -15.37 12.94
N THR A 41 -4.89 -15.96 13.13
CA THR A 41 -4.02 -15.70 14.28
C THR A 41 -3.46 -14.28 14.29
N ARG A 42 -3.15 -13.71 15.46
CA ARG A 42 -2.57 -12.36 15.58
C ARG A 42 -1.25 -12.21 14.82
N GLN A 43 -0.49 -13.29 14.71
CA GLN A 43 0.81 -13.34 14.02
C GLN A 43 0.71 -13.68 12.53
N ALA A 44 -0.50 -13.85 11.98
CA ALA A 44 -0.63 -14.21 10.57
C ALA A 44 -0.10 -13.07 9.68
N PRO A 45 0.62 -13.40 8.60
CA PRO A 45 1.19 -12.39 7.71
C PRO A 45 0.08 -11.63 6.98
N VAL A 46 0.37 -10.35 6.77
CA VAL A 46 -0.48 -9.41 6.05
C VAL A 46 0.20 -9.05 4.74
N TYR A 47 -0.58 -9.13 3.66
CA TYR A 47 -0.13 -8.89 2.30
C TYR A 47 -0.93 -7.77 1.64
N PHE A 48 -0.30 -7.13 0.67
CA PHE A 48 -0.90 -6.20 -0.27
C PHE A 48 -0.71 -6.71 -1.69
N ASP A 49 -1.60 -6.31 -2.59
CA ASP A 49 -1.42 -6.53 -4.02
C ASP A 49 -0.49 -5.46 -4.60
N TYR A 50 0.53 -5.90 -5.34
CA TYR A 50 1.52 -5.00 -5.91
C TYR A 50 0.91 -4.07 -6.98
N ALA A 51 0.04 -4.60 -7.84
CA ALA A 51 -0.56 -3.82 -8.92
C ALA A 51 -1.46 -2.72 -8.35
N GLN A 52 -2.21 -3.02 -7.28
CA GLN A 52 -3.04 -2.02 -6.61
C GLN A 52 -2.21 -0.89 -5.96
N LEU A 53 -1.07 -1.22 -5.35
CA LEU A 53 -0.17 -0.20 -4.78
C LEU A 53 0.40 0.73 -5.85
N VAL A 54 0.80 0.18 -7.00
CA VAL A 54 1.31 0.96 -8.13
C VAL A 54 0.20 1.84 -8.73
N GLU A 55 -1.00 1.29 -8.91
CA GLU A 55 -2.14 2.06 -9.43
C GLU A 55 -2.50 3.23 -8.52
N TRP A 56 -2.58 2.99 -7.20
CA TRP A 56 -2.84 4.04 -6.21
C TRP A 56 -1.77 5.14 -6.29
N HIS A 57 -0.49 4.78 -6.33
CA HIS A 57 0.59 5.75 -6.44
C HIS A 57 0.49 6.59 -7.73
N ASN A 58 0.21 5.94 -8.86
CA ASN A 58 0.05 6.64 -10.14
C ASN A 58 -1.13 7.62 -10.12
N LYS A 59 -2.24 7.26 -9.48
CA LYS A 59 -3.39 8.15 -9.27
C LYS A 59 -2.99 9.38 -8.44
N GLN A 60 -2.23 9.20 -7.36
CA GLN A 60 -1.71 10.33 -6.56
C GLN A 60 -0.85 11.27 -7.40
N MET A 61 0.06 10.73 -8.22
CA MET A 61 0.91 11.54 -9.10
C MET A 61 0.10 12.30 -10.17
N GLN A 62 -0.92 11.66 -10.75
CA GLN A 62 -1.80 12.29 -11.73
C GLN A 62 -2.61 13.43 -11.10
N SER A 63 -3.19 13.20 -9.92
CA SER A 63 -3.91 14.22 -9.16
C SER A 63 -3.02 15.43 -8.85
N LEU A 64 -1.78 15.19 -8.44
CA LEU A 64 -0.79 16.25 -8.22
C LEU A 64 -0.51 17.05 -9.50
N THR A 65 -0.30 16.35 -10.63
CA THR A 65 -0.04 17.00 -11.92
C THR A 65 -1.21 17.86 -12.40
N ILE A 66 -2.44 17.45 -12.15
CA ILE A 66 -3.65 18.21 -12.51
C ILE A 66 -3.82 19.47 -11.64
N LEU A 67 -3.41 19.41 -10.37
CA LEU A 67 -3.49 20.55 -9.44
C LEU A 67 -2.45 21.64 -9.73
N GLU A 68 -1.33 21.28 -10.38
CA GLU A 68 -0.25 22.20 -10.73
C GLU A 68 -0.38 22.85 -12.13
N ALA A 69 -1.35 22.40 -12.94
CA ALA A 69 -1.60 22.86 -14.31
C ALA A 69 -2.73 23.91 -14.40
#